data_AF-A0A7S3P3P2-F1
#
_entry.id   AF-A0A7S3P3P2-F1
#
_cell.length_a   1.000
_cell.length_b   1.000
_cell.length_c   1.000
_cell.angle_alpha   90.00
_cell.angle_beta   90.00
_cell.angle_gamma   90.00
#
_symmetry.space_group_name_H-M   'P 1'
#
loop_
_entity.id
_entity.type
_entity.pdbx_description
1 polymer ?
#
loop_
_entity_poly.entity_id
_entity_poly.type
_entity_poly.pdbx_seq_one_letter_code
_entity_poly.pdbx_strand_id
1 'polypeptide(L)'
;LEMSSQDEEVPTNNHMGYFGVESSSLIDLVEAYRNRKFDEDLTYVDEKFSDLEKLADKLKSSLAHGLEGNDFQKRDEHFGSNEKEPPPRKGICKLFLEALDDLMLKILIVSAIISIIISMIFADDDERPIAWVEGGAILFAVAVVTGVTAWNDYQKEKQFMKLTEYSDSQNNFTVLRNGIQEEINFDDIKVGDLIAIKTGMNIPADAILIRGTGVTSDESAMTGESIELKKEPIEQCKMRLEEKQEEEKFHSDAPERTNHDIPSPILLSGTQIETGEGWFMVVVVGKESCVG
;
A
#
# COMPACT_ATOMS: atom_id res chain seq x y z
N LEU A 1 40.80 -14.61 -11.14
CA LEU A 1 39.66 -14.17 -11.99
C LEU A 1 38.59 -13.68 -11.03
N GLU A 2 38.85 -12.51 -10.44
CA GLU A 2 37.88 -11.81 -9.61
C GLU A 2 37.08 -10.90 -10.55
N MET A 3 35.78 -11.17 -10.67
CA MET A 3 34.84 -10.29 -11.35
C MET A 3 34.21 -9.39 -10.29
N SER A 4 34.59 -8.11 -10.33
CA SER A 4 33.97 -7.04 -9.54
C SER A 4 32.51 -6.86 -9.98
N SER A 5 31.58 -7.06 -9.06
CA SER A 5 30.22 -6.55 -9.12
C SER A 5 30.29 -5.01 -9.08
N GLN A 6 29.88 -4.36 -10.16
CA GLN A 6 29.61 -2.93 -10.16
C GLN A 6 28.25 -2.73 -9.51
N ASP A 7 28.25 -2.19 -8.29
CA ASP A 7 27.08 -1.60 -7.68
C ASP A 7 26.63 -0.43 -8.56
N GLU A 8 25.40 -0.49 -9.08
CA GLU A 8 24.73 0.66 -9.70
C GLU A 8 24.45 1.69 -8.61
N GLU A 9 25.31 2.71 -8.52
CA GLU A 9 25.03 3.92 -7.76
C GLU A 9 23.76 4.57 -8.32
N VAL A 10 22.67 4.49 -7.55
CA VAL A 10 21.46 5.28 -7.75
C VAL A 10 21.87 6.77 -7.68
N PRO A 11 21.67 7.57 -8.73
CA PRO A 11 22.13 8.94 -8.73
C PRO A 11 21.29 9.76 -7.74
N THR A 12 21.90 10.18 -6.63
CA THR A 12 21.38 11.18 -5.71
C THR A 12 21.44 12.56 -6.37
N ASN A 13 20.51 12.79 -7.28
CA ASN A 13 20.36 14.06 -7.95
C ASN A 13 19.69 15.05 -6.99
N ASN A 14 20.51 15.91 -6.39
CA ASN A 14 20.13 17.05 -5.58
C ASN A 14 19.39 18.09 -6.45
N HIS A 15 18.11 17.84 -6.73
CA HIS A 15 17.23 18.74 -7.45
C HIS A 15 16.23 19.35 -6.47
N MET A 16 16.47 20.61 -6.05
CA MET A 16 15.33 21.50 -5.80
C MET A 16 14.63 21.69 -7.16
N GLY A 17 13.77 20.74 -7.50
CA GLY A 17 13.06 20.66 -8.76
C GLY A 17 11.93 21.68 -8.83
N TYR A 18 10.88 21.33 -9.58
CA TYR A 18 9.69 22.15 -9.68
C TYR A 18 8.98 22.35 -8.32
N PHE A 19 9.26 21.49 -7.33
CA PHE A 19 8.78 21.58 -5.95
C PHE A 19 9.90 22.02 -5.00
N GLY A 20 9.56 22.75 -3.95
CA GLY A 20 10.51 23.25 -2.94
C GLY A 20 10.85 22.25 -1.84
N VAL A 21 10.45 20.98 -1.98
CA VAL A 21 10.63 19.90 -1.00
C VAL A 21 11.05 18.62 -1.74
N GLU A 22 11.95 17.87 -1.12
CA GLU A 22 12.33 16.53 -1.54
C GLU A 22 11.44 15.47 -0.88
N SER A 23 11.17 14.39 -1.59
CA SER A 23 10.37 13.25 -1.09
C SER A 23 10.96 12.65 0.19
N SER A 24 12.28 12.59 0.30
CA SER A 24 13.01 12.18 1.52
C SER A 24 12.59 12.97 2.75
N SER A 25 12.42 14.28 2.63
CA SER A 25 12.03 15.14 3.76
C SER A 25 10.58 14.93 4.19
N LEU A 26 9.72 14.43 3.30
CA LEU A 26 8.34 14.08 3.64
C LEU A 26 8.28 12.70 4.29
N ILE A 27 9.10 11.76 3.84
CA ILE A 27 9.25 10.44 4.45
C ILE A 27 9.79 10.58 5.88
N ASP A 28 10.86 11.36 6.06
CA ASP A 28 11.46 11.64 7.37
C ASP A 28 10.43 12.21 8.37
N LEU A 29 9.48 13.05 7.90
CA LEU A 29 8.41 13.58 8.74
C LEU A 29 7.50 12.46 9.27
N VAL A 30 7.12 11.52 8.39
CA VAL A 30 6.30 10.37 8.78
C VAL A 30 7.09 9.45 9.71
N GLU A 31 8.38 9.23 9.44
CA GLU A 31 9.26 8.45 10.31
C GLU A 31 9.47 9.09 11.68
N ALA A 32 9.52 10.42 11.77
CA ALA A 32 9.58 11.15 13.03
C ALA A 32 8.35 10.87 13.90
N TYR A 33 7.16 10.75 13.31
CA TYR A 33 5.96 10.33 14.02
C TYR A 33 6.01 8.85 14.41
N ARG A 34 6.44 7.96 13.51
CA ARG A 34 6.49 6.51 13.79
C ARG A 34 7.45 6.16 14.93
N ASN A 35 8.58 6.86 15.02
CA ASN A 35 9.60 6.65 16.04
C ASN A 35 9.50 7.65 17.21
N ARG A 36 8.38 8.38 17.28
CA ARG A 36 8.14 9.45 18.26
C ARG A 36 8.19 8.93 19.68
N LYS A 37 8.89 9.67 20.55
CA LYS A 37 8.85 9.48 22.00
C LYS A 37 8.01 10.55 22.67
N PHE A 38 7.95 11.75 22.10
CA PHE A 38 7.19 12.84 22.69
C PHE A 38 6.64 13.85 21.68
N ASP A 39 7.47 14.54 20.90
CA ASP A 39 7.08 15.68 20.03
C ASP A 39 7.97 15.83 18.77
N GLU A 40 8.68 14.76 18.40
CA GLU A 40 9.67 14.78 17.32
C GLU A 40 9.07 15.15 15.96
N ASP A 41 7.83 14.74 15.69
CA ASP A 41 7.08 15.10 14.48
C ASP A 41 6.79 16.61 14.40
N LEU A 42 6.38 17.22 15.51
CA LEU A 42 6.14 18.67 15.59
C LEU A 42 7.44 19.46 15.39
N THR A 43 8.50 19.03 16.08
CA THR A 43 9.83 19.62 15.97
C THR A 43 10.34 19.55 14.53
N TYR A 44 10.17 18.41 13.87
CA TYR A 44 10.59 18.24 12.48
C TYR A 44 9.87 19.23 11.54
N VAL A 45 8.56 19.43 11.72
CA VAL A 45 7.82 20.39 10.89
C VAL A 45 8.35 21.81 11.08
N ASP A 46 8.57 22.23 12.32
CA ASP A 46 9.05 23.58 12.62
C ASP A 46 10.49 23.80 12.12
N GLU A 47 11.39 22.83 12.28
CA GLU A 47 12.77 22.97 11.83
C GLU A 47 12.90 22.94 10.30
N LYS A 48 12.19 22.02 9.63
CA LYS A 48 12.35 21.77 8.19
C LYS A 48 11.46 22.65 7.32
N PHE A 49 10.24 22.91 7.76
CA PHE A 49 9.24 23.62 6.98
C PHE A 49 8.88 25.00 7.58
N SER A 50 9.30 25.29 8.82
CA SER A 50 8.88 26.44 9.64
C SER A 50 7.41 26.44 10.03
N ASP A 51 6.52 26.19 9.08
CA ASP A 51 5.09 26.20 9.28
C ASP A 51 4.37 25.38 8.19
N LEU A 52 3.13 25.00 8.46
CA LEU A 52 2.24 24.28 7.56
C LEU A 52 1.92 25.06 6.29
N GLU A 53 1.75 26.38 6.38
CA GLU A 53 1.54 27.24 5.21
C GLU A 53 2.74 27.17 4.26
N LYS A 54 3.96 27.23 4.79
CA LYS A 54 5.18 27.11 3.98
C LYS A 54 5.35 25.71 3.38
N LEU A 55 4.94 24.65 4.10
CA LEU A 55 4.94 23.29 3.54
C LEU A 55 4.00 23.23 2.33
N ALA A 56 2.77 23.75 2.47
CA ALA A 56 1.79 23.80 1.39
C ALA A 56 2.31 24.63 0.19
N ASP A 57 2.91 25.80 0.45
CA ASP A 57 3.53 26.63 -0.60
C ASP A 57 4.65 25.90 -1.35
N LYS A 58 5.53 25.18 -0.63
CA LYS A 58 6.61 24.42 -1.27
C LYS A 58 6.07 23.23 -2.09
N LEU A 59 4.95 22.64 -1.67
CA LEU A 59 4.19 21.63 -2.41
C LEU A 59 3.30 22.23 -3.51
N LYS A 60 3.27 23.56 -3.65
CA LYS A 60 2.38 24.29 -4.57
C LYS A 60 0.90 23.92 -4.38
N SER A 61 0.50 23.80 -3.13
CA SER A 61 -0.89 23.54 -2.71
C SER A 61 -1.35 24.63 -1.74
N SER A 62 -2.66 24.87 -1.69
CA SER A 62 -3.27 25.86 -0.81
C SER A 62 -4.05 25.17 0.30
N LEU A 63 -3.85 25.59 1.55
CA LEU A 63 -4.64 25.06 2.67
C LEU A 63 -6.15 25.38 2.56
N ALA A 64 -6.51 26.39 1.75
CA ALA A 64 -7.88 26.83 1.54
C ALA A 64 -8.53 26.27 0.27
N HIS A 65 -7.77 26.16 -0.83
CA HIS A 65 -8.29 25.75 -2.14
C HIS A 65 -7.77 24.40 -2.63
N GLY A 66 -6.90 23.74 -1.88
CA GLY A 66 -6.34 22.46 -2.29
C GLY A 66 -5.24 22.59 -3.34
N LEU A 67 -5.09 21.54 -4.16
CA LEU A 67 -4.15 21.53 -5.25
C LEU A 67 -4.55 22.58 -6.32
N GLU A 68 -3.71 23.61 -6.50
CA GLU A 68 -3.94 24.69 -7.47
C GLU A 68 -3.06 24.46 -8.71
N GLY A 69 -3.51 23.58 -9.62
CA GLY A 69 -2.79 23.32 -10.88
C GLY A 69 -3.06 21.94 -11.49
N ASN A 70 -2.47 21.72 -12.67
CA ASN A 70 -2.48 20.44 -13.40
C ASN A 70 -1.06 19.86 -13.52
N ASP A 71 -0.27 19.94 -12.46
CA ASP A 71 1.11 19.47 -12.40
C ASP A 71 1.25 17.99 -12.00
N PHE A 72 0.16 17.21 -12.15
CA PHE A 72 0.04 15.81 -11.73
C PHE A 72 1.22 14.93 -12.19
N GLN A 73 1.57 14.98 -13.48
CA GLN A 73 2.69 14.18 -14.00
C GLN A 73 4.03 14.54 -13.35
N LYS A 74 4.28 15.82 -13.08
CA LYS A 74 5.51 16.25 -12.41
C LYS A 74 5.55 15.78 -10.95
N ARG A 75 4.39 15.69 -10.30
CA ARG A 75 4.27 15.13 -8.95
C ARG A 75 4.57 13.64 -8.97
N ASP A 76 4.04 12.90 -9.93
CA ASP A 76 4.31 11.47 -10.08
C ASP A 76 5.80 11.20 -10.31
N GLU A 77 6.45 12.01 -11.15
CA GLU A 77 7.89 11.90 -11.43
C GLU A 77 8.77 12.24 -10.21
N HIS A 78 8.33 13.14 -9.33
CA HIS A 78 9.13 13.63 -8.20
C HIS A 78 8.83 12.90 -6.87
N PHE A 79 7.56 12.66 -6.57
CA PHE A 79 7.07 12.07 -5.32
C PHE A 79 6.62 10.61 -5.47
N GLY A 80 6.45 10.10 -6.69
CA GLY A 80 5.88 8.79 -6.95
C GLY A 80 4.35 8.82 -7.17
N SER A 81 3.81 7.65 -7.56
CA SER A 81 2.39 7.46 -7.85
C SER A 81 1.73 6.61 -6.75
N ASN A 82 0.46 6.90 -6.44
CA ASN A 82 -0.37 6.09 -5.54
C ASN A 82 -1.01 4.87 -6.22
N GLU A 83 -0.72 4.65 -7.50
CA GLU A 83 -1.28 3.55 -8.29
C GLU A 83 -0.82 2.18 -7.78
N LYS A 84 -1.78 1.28 -7.54
CA LYS A 84 -1.48 -0.10 -7.12
C LYS A 84 -0.89 -0.90 -8.27
N GLU A 85 0.17 -1.66 -8.02
CA GLU A 85 0.68 -2.62 -8.99
C GLU A 85 -0.36 -3.74 -9.23
N PRO A 86 -0.78 -3.98 -10.48
CA PRO A 86 -1.74 -5.03 -10.77
C PRO A 86 -1.11 -6.40 -10.49
N PRO A 87 -1.85 -7.34 -9.86
CA PRO A 87 -1.31 -8.65 -9.57
C PRO A 87 -0.91 -9.39 -10.87
N PRO A 88 0.22 -10.11 -10.87
CA PRO A 88 0.72 -10.76 -12.08
C PRO A 88 -0.22 -11.89 -12.51
N ARG A 89 -0.61 -11.89 -13.79
CA ARG A 89 -1.52 -12.88 -14.36
C ARG A 89 -0.82 -14.22 -14.58
N LYS A 90 -1.42 -15.32 -14.09
CA LYS A 90 -0.95 -16.66 -14.46
C LYS A 90 -1.50 -17.05 -15.83
N GLY A 91 -0.62 -17.55 -16.69
CA GLY A 91 -1.02 -18.13 -17.98
C GLY A 91 -1.64 -19.51 -17.81
N ILE A 92 -2.53 -19.91 -18.73
CA ILE A 92 -3.22 -21.22 -18.70
C ILE A 92 -2.22 -22.40 -18.64
N CYS A 93 -1.10 -22.32 -19.37
CA CYS A 93 -0.05 -23.36 -19.30
C CYS A 93 0.58 -23.47 -17.91
N LYS A 94 0.78 -22.35 -17.22
CA LYS A 94 1.32 -22.33 -15.86
C LYS A 94 0.32 -22.94 -14.88
N LEU A 95 -0.97 -22.59 -15.00
CA LEU A 95 -2.05 -23.17 -14.21
C LEU A 95 -2.20 -24.68 -14.45
N PHE A 96 -2.01 -25.13 -15.69
CA PHE A 96 -2.05 -26.55 -16.03
C PHE A 96 -0.88 -27.33 -15.40
N LEU A 97 0.34 -26.78 -15.44
CA LEU A 97 1.49 -27.40 -14.78
C LEU A 97 1.34 -27.39 -13.25
N GLU A 98 0.78 -26.33 -12.68
CA GLU A 98 0.47 -26.23 -11.25
C GLU A 98 -0.60 -27.26 -10.84
N ALA A 99 -1.64 -27.45 -11.66
CA ALA A 99 -2.65 -28.49 -11.45
C ALA A 99 -2.08 -29.91 -11.56
N LEU A 100 -1.05 -30.13 -12.37
CA LEU A 100 -0.34 -31.42 -12.46
C LEU A 100 0.60 -31.68 -11.28
N ASP A 101 0.89 -30.67 -10.44
CA ASP A 101 1.80 -30.82 -9.29
C ASP A 101 1.17 -31.59 -8.12
N ASP A 102 -0.13 -31.91 -8.22
CA ASP A 102 -0.87 -32.71 -7.26
C ASP A 102 -0.29 -34.13 -7.09
N LEU A 103 -0.09 -34.55 -5.84
CA LEU A 103 0.52 -35.84 -5.49
C LEU A 103 -0.26 -37.03 -6.07
N MET A 104 -1.59 -36.97 -6.06
CA MET A 104 -2.43 -38.06 -6.56
C MET A 104 -2.27 -38.19 -8.08
N LEU A 105 -2.26 -37.07 -8.80
CA LEU A 105 -2.07 -37.07 -10.26
C LEU A 105 -0.69 -37.56 -10.67
N LYS A 106 0.36 -37.17 -9.94
CA LYS A 106 1.72 -37.69 -10.16
C LYS A 106 1.80 -39.20 -10.01
N ILE A 107 1.17 -39.76 -8.96
CA ILE A 107 1.12 -41.20 -8.75
C ILE A 107 0.41 -41.91 -9.92
N LEU A 108 -0.70 -41.35 -10.41
CA LEU A 108 -1.42 -41.90 -11.55
C LEU A 108 -0.60 -41.86 -12.84
N ILE A 109 0.14 -40.77 -13.09
CA ILE A 109 1.03 -40.65 -14.26
C ILE A 109 2.14 -41.69 -14.20
N VAL A 110 2.82 -41.82 -13.05
CA VAL A 110 3.89 -42.82 -12.87
C VAL A 110 3.35 -44.24 -13.03
N SER A 111 2.19 -44.53 -12.42
CA SER A 111 1.52 -45.83 -12.53
C SER A 111 1.14 -46.15 -13.99
N ALA A 112 0.61 -45.18 -14.73
CA ALA A 112 0.25 -45.34 -16.13
C ALA A 112 1.48 -45.59 -17.01
N ILE A 113 2.59 -44.87 -16.78
CA ILE A 113 3.85 -45.09 -17.51
C ILE A 113 4.39 -46.50 -17.24
N ILE A 114 4.41 -46.94 -15.98
CA ILE A 114 4.85 -48.29 -15.61
C ILE A 114 3.95 -49.35 -16.27
N SER A 115 2.63 -49.13 -16.26
CA SER A 115 1.66 -50.02 -16.90
C SER A 115 1.93 -50.14 -18.41
N ILE A 116 2.12 -49.02 -19.13
CA ILE A 116 2.45 -49.05 -20.56
C ILE A 116 3.74 -49.82 -20.83
N ILE A 117 4.79 -49.58 -20.04
CA ILE A 117 6.09 -50.27 -20.21
C ILE A 117 5.93 -51.78 -20.03
N ILE A 118 5.27 -52.22 -18.95
CA ILE A 118 5.05 -53.64 -18.68
C ILE A 118 4.21 -54.25 -19.80
N SER A 119 3.08 -53.65 -20.16
CA SER A 119 2.19 -54.16 -21.20
C SER A 119 2.89 -54.26 -22.56
N MET A 120 3.75 -53.29 -22.92
CA MET A 120 4.49 -53.35 -24.19
C MET A 120 5.59 -54.42 -24.22
N ILE A 121 6.22 -54.70 -23.07
CA ILE A 121 7.27 -55.73 -22.96
C ILE A 121 6.67 -57.14 -23.02
N PHE A 122 5.56 -57.38 -22.31
CA PHE A 122 4.98 -58.71 -22.13
C PHE A 122 3.85 -59.04 -23.12
N ALA A 123 3.41 -58.10 -23.95
CA ALA A 123 2.39 -58.39 -24.97
C ALA A 123 2.95 -59.24 -26.12
N ASP A 124 2.17 -60.23 -26.52
CA ASP A 124 2.38 -61.04 -27.71
C ASP A 124 2.25 -60.21 -29.00
N ASP A 125 2.83 -60.67 -30.11
CA ASP A 125 2.90 -59.88 -31.36
C ASP A 125 1.53 -59.47 -31.91
N ASP A 126 0.48 -60.27 -31.64
CA ASP A 126 -0.89 -59.97 -32.06
C ASP A 126 -1.59 -58.90 -31.17
N GLU A 127 -1.18 -58.76 -29.90
CA GLU A 127 -1.79 -57.85 -28.92
C GLU A 127 -0.95 -56.58 -28.65
N ARG A 128 0.33 -56.60 -29.02
CA ARG A 128 1.26 -55.46 -28.89
C ARG A 128 0.72 -54.14 -29.48
N PRO A 129 -0.04 -54.10 -30.59
CA PRO A 129 -0.60 -52.84 -31.13
C PRO A 129 -1.58 -52.14 -30.19
N ILE A 130 -2.24 -52.88 -29.29
CA ILE A 130 -3.25 -52.37 -28.35
C ILE A 130 -2.76 -52.28 -26.90
N ALA A 131 -1.58 -52.82 -26.59
CA ALA A 131 -1.03 -52.90 -25.24
C ALA A 131 -0.83 -51.54 -24.53
N TRP A 132 -0.69 -50.44 -25.28
CA TRP A 132 -0.56 -49.09 -24.72
C TRP A 132 -1.90 -48.45 -24.31
N VAL A 133 -3.03 -49.00 -24.78
CA VAL A 133 -4.35 -48.36 -24.69
C VAL A 133 -4.80 -48.18 -23.25
N GLU A 134 -4.54 -49.14 -22.36
CA GLU A 134 -4.96 -49.07 -20.96
C GLU A 134 -4.29 -47.91 -20.21
N GLY A 135 -2.96 -47.86 -20.18
CA GLY A 135 -2.24 -46.73 -19.56
C GLY A 135 -2.41 -45.43 -20.34
N GLY A 136 -2.58 -45.50 -21.67
CA GLY A 136 -2.93 -44.36 -22.51
C GLY A 136 -4.27 -43.73 -22.13
N ALA A 137 -5.28 -44.54 -21.81
CA ALA A 137 -6.58 -44.07 -21.34
C ALA A 137 -6.47 -43.37 -19.97
N ILE A 138 -5.62 -43.87 -19.06
CA ILE A 138 -5.35 -43.22 -17.77
C ILE A 138 -4.68 -41.86 -17.99
N LEU A 139 -3.64 -41.78 -18.83
CA LEU A 139 -2.96 -40.52 -19.14
C LEU A 139 -3.92 -39.51 -19.80
N PHE A 140 -4.77 -39.97 -20.71
CA PHE A 140 -5.78 -39.13 -21.35
C PHE A 140 -6.80 -38.61 -20.33
N ALA A 141 -7.29 -39.46 -19.43
CA ALA A 141 -8.21 -39.04 -18.36
C ALA A 141 -7.58 -37.99 -17.44
N VAL A 142 -6.31 -38.19 -17.04
CA VAL A 142 -5.55 -37.21 -16.25
C VAL A 142 -5.45 -35.87 -16.98
N ALA A 143 -5.08 -35.89 -18.27
CA ALA A 143 -4.94 -34.68 -19.08
C ALA A 143 -6.26 -33.90 -19.24
N VAL A 144 -7.38 -34.61 -19.39
CA VAL A 144 -8.71 -33.97 -19.46
C VAL A 144 -9.08 -33.35 -18.11
N VAL A 145 -8.92 -34.08 -17.01
CA VAL A 145 -9.23 -33.58 -15.66
C VAL A 145 -8.38 -32.36 -15.33
N THR A 146 -7.07 -32.40 -15.55
CA THR A 146 -6.19 -31.25 -15.30
C THR A 146 -6.50 -30.08 -16.22
N GLY A 147 -6.87 -30.34 -17.48
CA GLY A 147 -7.30 -29.31 -18.42
C GLY A 147 -8.56 -28.58 -17.94
N VAL A 148 -9.57 -29.33 -17.46
CA VAL A 148 -10.79 -28.76 -16.89
C VAL A 148 -10.49 -27.99 -15.59
N THR A 149 -9.61 -28.50 -14.73
CA THR A 149 -9.18 -27.81 -13.51
C THR A 149 -8.48 -26.49 -13.84
N ALA A 150 -7.47 -26.51 -14.71
CA ALA A 150 -6.75 -25.31 -15.14
C ALA A 150 -7.67 -24.29 -15.81
N TRP A 151 -8.65 -24.74 -16.60
CA TRP A 151 -9.65 -23.86 -17.19
C TRP A 151 -10.53 -23.21 -16.13
N ASN A 152 -11.02 -23.98 -15.15
CA ASN A 152 -11.83 -23.45 -14.06
C ASN A 152 -11.04 -22.43 -13.23
N ASP A 153 -9.79 -22.72 -12.91
CA ASP A 153 -8.95 -21.81 -12.14
C ASP A 153 -8.62 -20.54 -12.92
N TYR A 154 -8.40 -20.64 -14.24
CA TYR A 154 -8.27 -19.47 -15.10
C TYR A 154 -9.54 -18.59 -15.10
N GLN A 155 -10.73 -19.21 -15.14
CA GLN A 155 -11.98 -18.46 -15.05
C GLN A 155 -12.16 -17.80 -13.67
N LYS A 156 -11.81 -18.48 -12.59
CA LYS A 156 -11.84 -17.92 -11.23
C LYS A 156 -10.89 -16.73 -11.10
N GLU A 157 -9.65 -16.86 -11.56
CA GLU A 157 -8.66 -15.76 -11.52
C GLU A 157 -9.17 -14.55 -12.30
N LYS A 158 -9.72 -14.77 -13.51
CA LYS A 158 -10.32 -13.70 -14.31
C LYS A 158 -11.52 -13.02 -13.62
N GLN A 159 -12.36 -13.78 -12.91
CA GLN A 159 -13.48 -13.21 -12.16
C GLN A 159 -13.01 -12.42 -10.94
N PHE A 160 -12.02 -12.95 -10.21
CA PHE A 160 -11.40 -12.26 -9.09
C PHE A 160 -10.81 -10.92 -9.52
N MET A 161 -10.07 -10.88 -10.62
CA MET A 161 -9.52 -9.62 -11.14
C MET A 161 -10.60 -8.59 -11.45
N LYS A 162 -11.70 -9.00 -12.10
CA LYS A 162 -12.82 -8.08 -12.38
C LYS A 162 -13.47 -7.53 -11.11
N LEU A 163 -13.58 -8.37 -10.08
CA LEU A 163 -14.10 -7.95 -8.77
C LEU A 163 -13.14 -6.96 -8.11
N THR A 164 -11.83 -7.21 -8.18
CA THR A 164 -10.79 -6.30 -7.68
C THR A 164 -10.83 -4.97 -8.43
N GLU A 165 -10.76 -4.97 -9.76
CA GLU A 165 -10.86 -3.76 -10.60
C GLU A 165 -12.15 -2.97 -10.30
N TYR A 166 -13.28 -3.66 -10.14
CA TYR A 166 -14.53 -2.99 -9.77
C TYR A 166 -14.48 -2.40 -8.36
N SER A 167 -13.98 -3.14 -7.38
CA SER A 167 -13.83 -2.68 -6.00
C SER A 167 -12.90 -1.46 -5.93
N ASP A 168 -11.78 -1.50 -6.64
CA ASP A 168 -10.82 -0.39 -6.71
C ASP A 168 -11.46 0.83 -7.39
N SER A 169 -12.26 0.65 -8.45
CA SER A 169 -12.98 1.76 -9.10
C SER A 169 -14.02 2.47 -8.21
N GLN A 170 -14.51 1.80 -7.17
CA GLN A 170 -15.46 2.36 -6.22
C GLN A 170 -14.77 3.03 -5.02
N ASN A 171 -13.46 2.89 -4.89
CA ASN A 171 -12.69 3.47 -3.80
C ASN A 171 -12.39 4.96 -4.07
N ASN A 172 -13.42 5.78 -3.99
CA ASN A 172 -13.35 7.21 -4.29
C ASN A 172 -13.25 8.06 -3.02
N PHE A 173 -12.47 9.13 -3.11
CA PHE A 173 -12.21 10.08 -2.05
C PHE A 173 -12.64 11.48 -2.47
N THR A 174 -13.22 12.22 -1.54
CA THR A 174 -13.59 13.61 -1.77
C THR A 174 -12.38 14.49 -1.51
N VAL A 175 -11.87 15.11 -2.57
CA VAL A 175 -10.70 16.00 -2.52
C VAL A 175 -11.08 17.42 -2.88
N LEU A 176 -10.26 18.36 -2.44
CA LEU A 176 -10.36 19.77 -2.80
C LEU A 176 -9.25 20.08 -3.81
N ARG A 177 -9.62 20.49 -5.03
CA ARG A 177 -8.69 21.00 -6.05
C ARG A 177 -9.26 22.26 -6.68
N ASN A 178 -8.43 23.28 -6.87
CA ASN A 178 -8.84 24.59 -7.39
C ASN A 178 -10.06 25.21 -6.68
N GLY A 179 -10.21 24.94 -5.38
CA GLY A 179 -11.33 25.41 -4.54
C GLY A 179 -12.64 24.66 -4.74
N ILE A 180 -12.67 23.61 -5.56
CA ILE A 180 -13.85 22.81 -5.87
C ILE A 180 -13.67 21.41 -5.26
N GLN A 181 -14.73 20.89 -4.64
CA GLN A 181 -14.75 19.50 -4.17
C GLN A 181 -15.05 18.57 -5.34
N GLU A 182 -14.16 17.61 -5.56
CA GLU A 182 -14.30 16.56 -6.58
C GLU A 182 -14.10 15.18 -5.95
N GLU A 183 -14.73 14.16 -6.53
CA GLU A 183 -14.45 12.77 -6.16
C GLU A 183 -13.42 12.20 -7.14
N ILE A 184 -12.31 11.71 -6.60
CA ILE A 184 -11.24 11.06 -7.37
C ILE A 184 -11.02 9.64 -6.86
N ASN A 185 -10.48 8.79 -7.72
CA ASN A 185 -10.13 7.43 -7.31
C ASN A 185 -8.86 7.41 -6.43
N PHE A 186 -8.70 6.35 -5.64
CA PHE A 186 -7.49 6.07 -4.87
C PHE A 186 -6.19 6.23 -5.68
N ASP A 187 -6.15 5.70 -6.91
CA ASP A 187 -4.94 5.72 -7.75
C ASP A 187 -4.57 7.13 -8.24
N ASP A 188 -5.54 8.05 -8.25
CA ASP A 188 -5.38 9.45 -8.71
C ASP A 188 -4.94 10.41 -7.60
N ILE A 189 -4.80 9.93 -6.36
CA ILE A 189 -4.37 10.74 -5.21
C ILE A 189 -2.90 11.12 -5.38
N LYS A 190 -2.60 12.41 -5.24
CA LYS A 190 -1.25 12.97 -5.38
C LYS A 190 -0.80 13.67 -4.10
N VAL A 191 0.52 13.77 -3.90
CA VAL A 191 1.10 14.58 -2.82
C VAL A 191 0.63 16.04 -2.95
N GLY A 192 0.17 16.61 -1.85
CA GLY A 192 -0.41 17.95 -1.76
C GLY A 192 -1.93 18.01 -1.95
N ASP A 193 -2.60 16.90 -2.27
CA ASP A 193 -4.06 16.86 -2.30
C ASP A 193 -4.65 17.05 -0.90
N LEU A 194 -5.73 17.83 -0.81
CA LEU A 194 -6.51 17.99 0.41
C LEU A 194 -7.72 17.07 0.37
N ILE A 195 -7.79 16.11 1.29
CA ILE A 195 -8.84 15.09 1.34
C ILE A 195 -9.75 15.35 2.54
N ALA A 196 -11.06 15.23 2.33
CA ALA A 196 -12.06 15.34 3.40
C ALA A 196 -12.07 14.09 4.29
N ILE A 197 -12.07 14.30 5.60
CA ILE A 197 -12.21 13.23 6.58
C ILE A 197 -13.66 12.75 6.63
N LYS A 198 -13.84 11.44 6.53
CA LYS A 198 -15.10 10.73 6.72
C LYS A 198 -14.91 9.68 7.81
N THR A 199 -15.83 9.62 8.76
CA THR A 199 -15.85 8.59 9.81
C THR A 199 -15.86 7.19 9.20
N GLY A 200 -14.99 6.31 9.69
CA GLY A 200 -14.83 4.93 9.20
C GLY A 200 -13.99 4.80 7.92
N MET A 201 -13.45 5.90 7.38
CA MET A 201 -12.59 5.82 6.19
C MET A 201 -11.21 5.26 6.54
N ASN A 202 -10.67 4.46 5.63
CA ASN A 202 -9.25 4.12 5.66
C ASN A 202 -8.46 5.27 5.04
N ILE A 203 -7.36 5.63 5.68
CA ILE A 203 -6.50 6.72 5.22
C ILE A 203 -5.73 6.23 3.97
N PRO A 204 -5.87 6.91 2.82
CA PRO A 204 -5.38 6.37 1.55
C PRO A 204 -3.87 6.54 1.35
N ALA A 205 -3.26 7.52 2.01
CA ALA A 205 -1.87 7.92 1.87
C ALA A 205 -1.44 8.64 3.16
N ASP A 206 -0.14 8.67 3.46
CA ASP A 206 0.33 9.35 4.67
C ASP A 206 0.08 10.85 4.52
N ALA A 207 -0.44 11.47 5.57
CA ALA A 207 -0.99 12.80 5.52
C ALA A 207 -0.75 13.60 6.80
N ILE A 208 -0.93 14.92 6.69
CA ILE A 208 -0.92 15.86 7.81
C ILE A 208 -2.30 16.51 7.95
N LEU A 209 -2.84 16.53 9.16
CA LEU A 209 -4.13 17.12 9.49
C LEU A 209 -4.03 18.64 9.42
N ILE A 210 -4.79 19.25 8.50
CA ILE A 210 -4.79 20.70 8.28
C ILE A 210 -5.81 21.38 9.18
N ARG A 211 -7.02 20.82 9.21
CA ARG A 211 -8.14 21.32 10.00
C ARG A 211 -9.01 20.14 10.40
N GLY A 212 -9.49 20.11 11.63
CA GLY A 212 -10.38 19.05 12.05
C GLY A 212 -10.84 19.24 13.48
N THR A 213 -11.89 18.53 13.85
CA THR A 213 -12.45 18.56 15.20
C THR A 213 -12.79 17.15 15.64
N GLY A 214 -12.26 16.76 16.80
CA GLY A 214 -12.50 15.44 17.39
C GLY A 214 -12.01 14.28 16.51
N VAL A 215 -10.92 14.46 15.77
CA VAL A 215 -10.39 13.40 14.90
C VAL A 215 -9.68 12.36 15.76
N THR A 216 -10.09 11.10 15.62
CA THR A 216 -9.42 9.96 16.24
C THR A 216 -9.17 8.87 15.22
N SER A 217 -8.05 8.16 15.37
CA SER A 217 -7.63 7.09 14.47
C SER A 217 -7.30 5.82 15.23
N ASP A 218 -7.65 4.68 14.65
CA ASP A 218 -7.16 3.36 15.07
C ASP A 218 -5.92 2.99 14.25
N GLU A 219 -4.77 2.94 14.93
CA GLU A 219 -3.48 2.54 14.36
C GLU A 219 -3.11 1.09 14.68
N SER A 220 -4.06 0.28 15.16
CA SER A 220 -3.87 -1.14 15.49
C SER A 220 -3.29 -1.96 14.35
N ALA A 221 -3.61 -1.60 13.10
CA ALA A 221 -3.05 -2.23 11.91
C ALA A 221 -1.51 -2.08 11.82
N MET A 222 -0.96 -1.01 12.38
CA MET A 222 0.47 -0.67 12.32
C MET A 222 1.21 -1.04 13.61
N THR A 223 0.61 -0.77 14.77
CA THR A 223 1.25 -0.96 16.08
C THR A 223 0.94 -2.31 16.71
N GLY A 224 -0.13 -2.98 16.27
CA GLY A 224 -0.67 -4.17 16.91
C GLY A 224 -1.45 -3.91 18.21
N GLU A 225 -1.54 -2.64 18.64
CA GLU A 225 -2.27 -2.23 19.83
C GLU A 225 -3.54 -1.47 19.43
N SER A 226 -4.71 -1.93 19.88
CA SER A 226 -5.98 -1.26 19.64
C SER A 226 -6.17 -0.11 20.64
N ILE A 227 -5.49 1.00 20.38
CA ILE A 227 -5.58 2.24 21.16
C ILE A 227 -6.09 3.33 20.23
N GLU A 228 -7.16 4.00 20.65
CA GLU A 228 -7.68 5.17 19.96
C GLU A 228 -6.71 6.34 20.16
N LEU A 229 -6.14 6.85 19.05
CA LEU A 229 -5.19 7.94 19.07
C LEU A 229 -5.86 9.24 18.62
N LYS A 230 -5.69 10.29 19.43
CA LYS A 230 -6.22 11.62 19.12
C LYS A 230 -5.32 12.34 18.13
N LYS A 231 -5.95 12.89 17.09
CA LYS A 231 -5.28 13.65 16.02
C LYS A 231 -5.78 15.07 16.02
N GLU A 232 -4.87 16.02 15.97
CA GLU A 232 -5.21 17.44 15.97
C GLU A 232 -4.38 18.24 14.98
N PRO A 233 -4.89 19.36 14.46
CA PRO A 233 -4.11 20.26 13.63
C PRO A 233 -2.85 20.74 14.35
N ILE A 234 -1.79 21.00 13.58
CA ILE A 234 -0.46 21.32 14.11
C ILE A 234 -0.47 22.46 15.15
N GLU A 235 -1.28 23.49 14.93
CA GLU A 235 -1.40 24.63 15.85
C GLU A 235 -1.99 24.22 17.20
N GLN A 236 -2.95 23.31 17.22
CA GLN A 236 -3.53 22.78 18.47
C GLN A 236 -2.53 21.84 19.17
N CYS A 237 -1.77 21.05 18.41
CA CYS A 237 -0.69 20.23 18.96
C CYS A 237 0.39 21.09 19.64
N LYS A 238 0.76 22.24 19.05
CA LYS A 238 1.70 23.19 19.65
C LYS A 238 1.17 23.79 20.95
N MET A 239 -0.10 24.19 20.99
CA MET A 239 -0.73 24.67 22.23
C MET A 239 -0.70 23.60 23.33
N ARG A 240 -1.03 22.35 23.00
CA ARG A 240 -0.97 21.21 23.95
C ARG A 240 0.44 20.95 24.48
N LEU A 241 1.44 21.10 23.62
CA LEU A 241 2.85 20.98 23.98
C LEU A 241 3.26 22.08 24.98
N GLU A 242 2.88 23.34 24.73
CA GLU A 242 3.15 24.46 25.64
C GLU A 242 2.48 24.25 27.00
N GLU A 243 1.19 23.88 27.03
CA GLU A 243 0.45 23.58 28.26
C GLU A 243 1.16 22.51 29.10
N LYS A 244 1.57 21.40 28.46
CA LYS A 244 2.25 20.30 29.15
C LYS A 244 3.63 20.71 29.68
N GLN A 245 4.39 21.49 28.90
CA GLN A 245 5.67 22.02 29.36
C GLN A 245 5.53 23.00 30.53
N GLU A 246 4.42 23.76 30.60
CA GLU A 246 4.12 24.61 31.74
C GLU A 246 3.75 23.76 32.97
N GLU A 247 2.89 22.76 32.83
CA GLU A 247 2.51 21.86 33.94
C GLU A 247 3.73 21.20 34.59
N GLU A 248 4.68 20.72 33.79
CA GLU A 248 5.94 20.11 34.24
C GLU A 248 6.85 21.12 34.97
N LYS A 249 6.83 22.41 34.62
CA LYS A 249 7.60 23.45 35.34
C LYS A 249 7.03 23.70 36.74
N PHE A 250 5.71 23.53 36.91
CA PHE A 250 5.04 23.78 38.20
C PHE A 250 4.98 22.54 39.11
N HIS A 251 4.97 21.33 38.55
CA HIS A 251 4.86 20.08 39.30
C HIS A 251 6.13 19.23 39.13
N SER A 252 6.99 19.22 40.16
CA SER A 252 8.23 18.42 40.18
C SER A 252 7.99 16.90 40.13
N ASP A 253 6.76 16.46 40.42
CA ASP A 253 6.36 15.05 40.51
C ASP A 253 5.58 14.58 39.26
N ALA A 254 5.76 15.26 38.12
CA ALA A 254 5.11 14.88 36.87
C ALA A 254 5.53 13.45 36.43
N PRO A 255 4.58 12.63 35.93
CA PRO A 255 4.90 11.30 35.40
C PRO A 255 5.84 11.39 34.19
N GLU A 256 6.58 10.31 33.92
CA GLU A 256 7.42 10.22 32.73
C GLU A 256 6.60 10.42 31.45
N ARG A 257 7.19 11.14 30.49
CA ARG A 257 6.54 11.45 29.21
C ARG A 257 6.28 10.16 28.43
N THR A 258 5.10 10.10 27.82
CA THR A 258 4.73 9.05 26.86
C THR A 258 4.58 9.63 25.45
N ASN A 259 4.68 8.75 24.45
CA ASN A 259 4.54 9.09 23.03
C ASN A 259 3.11 9.55 22.65
N HIS A 260 2.11 9.30 23.49
CA HIS A 260 0.71 9.69 23.25
C HIS A 260 0.22 10.80 24.19
N ASP A 261 1.13 11.39 24.96
CA ASP A 261 0.82 12.45 25.92
C ASP A 261 0.29 13.73 25.26
N ILE A 262 0.73 13.99 24.02
CA ILE A 262 0.26 15.10 23.20
C ILE A 262 -0.17 14.55 21.83
N PRO A 263 -1.26 15.06 21.24
CA PRO A 263 -1.76 14.58 19.96
C PRO A 263 -0.75 14.83 18.83
N SER A 264 -0.91 14.09 17.74
CA SER A 264 -0.14 14.30 16.50
C SER A 264 -1.03 14.82 15.38
N PRO A 265 -0.52 15.67 14.46
CA PRO A 265 -1.21 15.99 13.22
C PRO A 265 -1.03 14.91 12.15
N ILE A 266 -0.13 13.95 12.31
CA ILE A 266 0.20 12.97 11.28
C ILE A 266 -0.85 11.84 11.25
N LEU A 267 -1.28 11.50 10.04
CA LEU A 267 -2.21 10.43 9.71
C LEU A 267 -1.48 9.40 8.85
N LEU A 268 -1.52 8.13 9.25
CA LEU A 268 -0.81 7.06 8.55
C LEU A 268 -1.75 6.32 7.59
N SER A 269 -1.26 6.06 6.39
CA SER A 269 -1.91 5.20 5.41
C SER A 269 -2.26 3.84 6.02
N GLY A 270 -3.39 3.27 5.62
CA GLY A 270 -3.86 1.97 6.10
C GLY A 270 -4.46 1.95 7.50
N THR A 271 -4.35 3.04 8.25
CA THR A 271 -5.09 3.24 9.51
C THR A 271 -6.50 3.73 9.24
N GLN A 272 -7.40 3.57 10.22
CA GLN A 272 -8.81 3.93 10.08
C GLN A 272 -9.15 5.16 10.93
N ILE A 273 -9.93 6.07 10.37
CA ILE A 273 -10.52 7.17 11.14
C ILE A 273 -11.73 6.63 11.92
N GLU A 274 -11.67 6.69 13.24
CA GLU A 274 -12.75 6.26 14.13
C GLU A 274 -13.82 7.34 14.28
N THR A 275 -13.40 8.58 14.56
CA THR A 275 -14.32 9.72 14.72
C THR A 275 -13.72 11.02 14.18
N GLY A 276 -14.58 12.03 14.04
CA GLY A 276 -14.20 13.40 13.67
C GLY A 276 -14.47 13.76 12.21
N GLU A 277 -14.31 15.04 11.94
CA GLU A 277 -14.45 15.64 10.62
C GLU A 277 -13.36 16.69 10.41
N GLY A 278 -13.00 16.94 9.16
CA GLY A 278 -11.87 17.80 8.83
C GLY A 278 -11.31 17.58 7.44
N TRP A 279 -10.11 18.10 7.23
CA TRP A 279 -9.34 17.99 6.01
C TRP A 279 -7.89 17.73 6.36
N PHE A 280 -7.28 16.78 5.67
CA PHE A 280 -5.84 16.51 5.74
C PHE A 280 -5.21 16.71 4.36
N MET A 281 -3.92 17.00 4.34
CA MET A 281 -3.11 17.12 3.14
C MET A 281 -2.20 15.91 3.01
N VAL A 282 -2.20 15.30 1.83
CA VAL A 282 -1.34 14.14 1.53
C VAL A 282 0.12 14.57 1.45
N VAL A 283 1.00 13.86 2.15
CA VAL A 283 2.45 14.11 2.17
C VAL A 283 3.25 13.01 1.49
N VAL A 284 2.87 11.74 1.63
CA VAL A 284 3.60 10.60 1.02
C VAL A 284 2.61 9.61 0.43
N VAL A 285 2.89 9.10 -0.78
CA VAL A 285 2.02 8.20 -1.55
C VAL A 285 2.77 6.95 -2.02
N GLY A 286 2.03 5.92 -2.40
CA GLY A 286 2.58 4.73 -3.04
C GLY A 286 3.51 3.92 -2.13
N LYS A 287 4.60 3.39 -2.71
CA LYS A 287 5.57 2.50 -2.03
C LYS A 287 6.31 3.15 -0.85
N GLU A 288 6.41 4.47 -0.85
CA GLU A 288 7.08 5.22 0.22
C GLU A 288 6.15 5.50 1.40
N SER A 289 4.85 5.23 1.27
CA SER A 289 3.90 5.37 2.37
C SER A 289 4.01 4.22 3.37
N CYS A 290 3.42 4.35 4.56
CA CYS A 290 3.49 3.33 5.61
C CYS A 290 2.98 1.94 5.20
N VAL A 291 2.02 1.86 4.27
CA VAL A 291 1.47 0.59 3.74
C VAL A 291 2.26 0.06 2.54
N GLY A 292 3.06 0.93 1.91
CA GLY A 292 3.74 0.70 0.63
C GLY A 292 4.84 -0.35 0.64
#